data_AF-A0AAW8AS65-F1
#
_entry.id   AF-A0AAW8AS65-F1
#
_cell.length_a   1.000
_cell.length_b   1.000
_cell.length_c   1.000
_cell.angle_alpha   90.00
_cell.angle_beta   90.00
_cell.angle_gamma   90.00
#
_symmetry.space_group_name_H-M   'P 1'
#
loop_
_entity.id
_entity.type
_entity.pdbx_description
1 polymer ?
#
loop_
_entity_poly.entity_id
_entity_poly.type
_entity_poly.pdbx_seq_one_letter_code
_entity_poly.pdbx_strand_id
1 'polypeptide(L)' 'SASLTAMVGGGAIPGPGEISLAHNGVLFLDELPEFERRTLDALREPIESGQIHLSRTRAKITYPARFQLVAAMNPSP' A
#
# COMPACT_ATOMS: atom_id res chain seq x y z
N SER A 1 3.85 -6.16 11.38
CA SER A 1 4.27 -6.04 9.98
C SER A 1 3.16 -6.48 9.03
N ALA A 2 2.83 -5.64 8.04
CA ALA A 2 1.85 -5.97 6.99
C ALA A 2 2.58 -6.59 5.78
N SER A 3 2.04 -7.69 5.25
CA SER A 3 2.59 -8.31 4.04
C SER A 3 2.33 -7.43 2.81
N LEU A 4 3.15 -7.59 1.76
CA LEU A 4 2.93 -6.92 0.47
C LEU A 4 1.49 -7.10 -0.04
N THR A 5 0.92 -8.30 0.13
CA THR A 5 -0.45 -8.61 -0.30
C THR A 5 -1.50 -7.85 0.51
N ALA A 6 -1.28 -7.65 1.82
CA ALA A 6 -2.17 -6.85 2.64
C ALA A 6 -2.12 -5.36 2.25
N MET A 7 -0.92 -4.84 1.99
CA MET A 7 -0.71 -3.44 1.60
C MET A 7 -1.33 -3.10 0.25
N VAL A 8 -1.06 -3.93 -0.76
CA VAL A 8 -1.48 -3.69 -2.15
C VAL A 8 -2.91 -4.18 -2.40
N GLY A 9 -3.33 -5.23 -1.71
CA GLY A 9 -4.56 -5.96 -2.01
C GLY A 9 -4.34 -7.06 -3.04
N GLY A 10 -5.41 -7.79 -3.35
CA GLY A 10 -5.34 -8.92 -4.28
C GLY A 10 -6.37 -10.01 -4.00
N GLY A 11 -5.97 -11.26 -4.25
CA GLY A 11 -6.86 -12.43 -4.29
C GLY A 11 -7.21 -12.86 -5.71
N ALA A 12 -7.89 -14.01 -5.84
CA ALA A 12 -8.40 -14.50 -7.12
C ALA A 12 -9.44 -13.55 -7.73
N ILE A 13 -10.18 -12.85 -6.85
CA ILE A 13 -10.97 -11.67 -7.16
C ILE A 13 -10.19 -10.50 -6.52
N PRO A 14 -9.67 -9.53 -7.30
CA PRO A 14 -8.80 -8.50 -6.75
C PRO A 14 -9.57 -7.53 -5.84
N GLY A 15 -9.42 -7.67 -4.53
CA GLY A 15 -9.94 -6.73 -3.53
C GLY A 15 -8.96 -5.61 -3.21
N PRO A 16 -9.43 -4.48 -2.63
CA PRO A 16 -8.58 -3.39 -2.17
C PRO A 16 -7.68 -3.83 -1.00
N GLY A 17 -6.46 -3.28 -0.94
CA GLY A 17 -5.56 -3.39 0.22
C GLY A 17 -5.49 -2.09 1.04
N GLU A 18 -4.63 -2.05 2.05
CA GLU A 18 -4.45 -0.89 2.96
C GLU A 18 -4.25 0.43 2.21
N ILE A 19 -3.49 0.42 1.10
CA ILE A 19 -3.24 1.60 0.27
C ILE A 19 -4.54 2.18 -0.31
N SER A 20 -5.42 1.32 -0.80
CA SER A 20 -6.72 1.72 -1.36
C SER A 20 -7.72 2.09 -0.27
N LEU A 21 -7.70 1.36 0.84
CA LEU A 21 -8.58 1.60 1.98
C LEU A 21 -8.28 2.93 2.67
N ALA A 22 -7.03 3.39 2.63
CA ALA A 22 -6.62 4.69 3.15
C ALA A 22 -7.06 5.89 2.26
N HIS A 23 -7.80 5.67 1.17
CA HIS A 23 -8.21 6.76 0.28
C HIS A 23 -9.01 7.86 1.00
N ASN A 24 -8.57 9.11 0.84
CA ASN A 24 -9.00 10.33 1.53
C ASN A 24 -8.79 10.28 3.05
N GLY A 25 -7.89 9.42 3.51
CA GLY A 25 -7.50 9.27 4.91
C GLY A 25 -5.98 9.28 5.09
N VAL A 26 -5.54 8.59 6.13
CA VAL A 26 -4.13 8.46 6.52
C VAL A 26 -3.71 7.01 6.39
N LEU A 27 -2.59 6.76 5.71
CA LEU A 27 -1.89 5.49 5.77
C LEU A 27 -0.74 5.64 6.78
N PHE A 28 -0.88 4.99 7.93
CA PHE A 28 0.12 5.03 8.99
C PHE A 28 1.00 3.77 8.97
N LEU A 29 2.31 3.96 8.88
CA LEU A 29 3.31 2.89 8.95
C LEU A 29 4.11 3.03 10.24
N ASP A 30 3.84 2.16 11.21
CA ASP A 30 4.66 2.05 12.41
C ASP A 30 5.86 1.15 12.15
N GLU A 31 7.01 1.47 12.76
CA GLU A 31 8.24 0.68 12.58
C GLU A 31 8.67 0.56 11.11
N LEU A 32 8.77 1.69 10.39
CA LEU A 32 9.12 1.72 8.96
C LEU A 32 10.32 0.84 8.55
N PRO A 33 11.41 0.72 9.35
CA PRO A 33 12.53 -0.18 9.03
C PRO A 33 12.17 -1.67 8.95
N GLU A 34 11.09 -2.11 9.59
CA GLU A 34 10.63 -3.51 9.61
C GLU A 34 9.88 -3.91 8.32
N PHE A 35 9.55 -2.94 7.45
CA PHE A 35 8.89 -3.25 6.19
C PHE A 35 9.89 -3.71 5.14
N GLU A 36 9.54 -4.79 4.45
CA GLU A 36 10.28 -5.22 3.27
C GLU A 36 10.37 -4.10 2.23
N ARG A 37 11.54 -3.96 1.60
CA ARG A 37 11.78 -2.94 0.58
C ARG A 37 10.73 -2.93 -0.53
N ARG A 38 10.31 -4.12 -0.99
CA ARG A 38 9.28 -4.28 -2.03
C ARG A 38 7.92 -3.70 -1.62
N THR A 39 7.57 -3.81 -0.35
CA THR A 39 6.33 -3.25 0.20
C THR A 39 6.39 -1.72 0.19
N LEU A 40 7.54 -1.13 0.53
CA LEU A 40 7.73 0.31 0.46
C LEU A 40 7.77 0.82 -0.98
N ASP A 41 8.40 0.08 -1.90
CA ASP A 41 8.45 0.45 -3.32
C ASP A 41 7.04 0.48 -3.96
N ALA A 42 6.12 -0.37 -3.48
CA ALA A 42 4.72 -0.37 -3.94
C ALA A 42 3.94 0.91 -3.57
N LEU A 43 4.44 1.74 -2.65
CA LEU A 43 3.81 3.02 -2.28
C LEU A 43 4.14 4.15 -3.26
N ARG A 44 5.20 4.00 -4.08
CA ARG A 44 5.70 5.08 -4.96
C ARG A 44 4.63 5.55 -5.96
N GLU A 45 4.05 4.61 -6.70
CA GLU A 45 3.02 4.91 -7.71
C GLU A 45 1.73 5.48 -7.09
N PRO A 46 1.20 4.93 -5.98
CA PRO A 46 0.05 5.52 -5.28
C PRO A 46 0.27 6.94 -4.77
N ILE A 47 1.46 7.24 -4.24
CA ILE A 47 1.80 8.59 -3.77
C ILE A 47 1.86 9.59 -4.93
N GLU A 48 2.36 9.16 -6.08
CA GLU A 48 2.52 10.01 -7.26
C GLU A 48 1.21 10.21 -8.03
N SER A 49 0.46 9.13 -8.26
CA SER A 49 -0.73 9.11 -9.12
C SER A 49 -2.05 9.24 -8.37
N GLY A 50 -2.06 8.97 -7.06
CA GLY A 50 -3.29 8.88 -6.27
C GLY A 50 -4.19 7.69 -6.64
N GLN A 51 -3.64 6.67 -7.29
CA GLN A 51 -4.31 5.44 -7.73
C GLN A 51 -3.37 4.25 -7.55
N ILE A 52 -3.92 3.03 -7.49
CA ILE A 52 -3.12 1.79 -7.57
C ILE A 52 -3.71 0.85 -8.61
N HIS A 53 -2.84 0.24 -9.42
CA HIS A 53 -3.22 -0.67 -10.47
C HIS A 53 -2.96 -2.13 -10.09
N LEU A 54 -4.02 -2.93 -9.98
CA LEU A 54 -3.92 -4.36 -9.70
C LEU A 54 -4.11 -5.16 -10.99
N SER A 55 -3.05 -5.85 -11.41
CA SER A 55 -3.08 -6.78 -12.54
C SER A 55 -3.04 -8.22 -12.03
N ARG A 56 -4.05 -9.01 -12.36
CA ARG A 56 -4.15 -10.46 -12.09
C ARG A 56 -4.61 -11.19 -13.35
N THR A 57 -4.37 -12.49 -13.39
CA THR A 57 -4.64 -13.33 -14.58
C THR A 57 -6.06 -13.19 -15.13
N ARG A 58 -7.04 -12.88 -14.27
CA ARG A 58 -8.46 -12.76 -14.65
C ARG A 58 -8.99 -11.32 -14.72
N ALA A 59 -8.24 -10.33 -14.24
CA ALA A 59 -8.74 -8.96 -14.15
C ALA A 59 -7.63 -7.92 -13.99
N LYS A 60 -7.90 -6.72 -14.53
CA LYS A 60 -7.15 -5.49 -14.23
C LYS A 60 -8.11 -4.52 -13.57
N ILE A 61 -7.78 -4.07 -12.36
CA ILE A 61 -8.63 -3.16 -11.57
C ILE A 61 -7.77 -2.00 -11.10
N THR A 62 -8.35 -0.80 -11.11
CA THR A 62 -7.71 0.39 -10.56
C THR A 62 -8.53 0.86 -9.37
N TYR A 63 -7.86 1.09 -8.24
CA TYR A 63 -8.47 1.65 -7.04
C TYR A 63 -7.94 3.06 -6.77
N PRO A 64 -8.77 3.97 -6.24
CA PRO A 64 -8.29 5.27 -5.78
C PRO A 64 -7.42 5.11 -4.52
N ALA A 65 -6.37 5.93 -4.42
CA ALA A 65 -5.38 5.84 -3.35
C ALA A 65 -4.74 7.22 -3.05
N ARG A 66 -5.53 8.29 -3.04
CA ARG A 66 -5.07 9.59 -2.50
C ARG A 66 -5.10 9.54 -0.98
N PHE A 67 -3.96 9.48 -0.30
CA PHE A 67 -3.86 9.42 1.15
C PHE A 67 -2.70 10.27 1.66
N GLN A 68 -2.75 10.67 2.94
CA GLN A 68 -1.60 11.21 3.65
C GLN A 68 -0.76 10.04 4.16
N LEU A 69 0.52 9.95 3.77
CA LEU A 69 1.45 8.99 4.35
C LEU A 69 2.05 9.56 5.64
N VAL A 70 1.94 8.79 6.73
CA VAL A 70 2.62 9.08 8.01
C VAL A 70 3.40 7.83 8.41
N ALA A 71 4.68 7.99 8.76
CA ALA A 71 5.51 6.87 9.16
C ALA A 71 6.30 7.20 10.41
N ALA A 72 6.44 6.21 11.29
CA ALA A 72 7.32 6.26 12.46
C ALA A 72 8.54 5.36 12.24
N MET A 73 9.69 5.79 12.73
CA MET A 73 10.89 4.96 12.81
C MET A 73 11.46 5.10 14.22
N ASN A 74 11.62 3.97 14.89
CA ASN A 74 12.37 3.92 16.14
C ASN A 74 13.82 3.61 15.75
N PRO A 75 14.79 4.52 15.99
CA PRO A 75 16.19 4.15 15.82
C PRO A 75 16.48 3.00 16.78
N SER A 76 17.01 1.88 16.26
CA SER A 76 17.51 0.80 17.11
C SER A 76 18.53 1.37 18.11
N PRO A 77 18.58 0.88 19.36
CA PRO A 77 19.50 1.35 20.40
C PRO A 77 20.97 1.19 20.00
#